data_AF-A0A935Y3Q3-F1
#
_entry.id   AF-A0A935Y3Q3-F1
#
_cell.length_a   1.000
_cell.length_b   1.000
_cell.length_c   1.000
_cell.angle_alpha   90.00
_cell.angle_beta   90.00
_cell.angle_gamma   90.00
#
_symmetry.space_group_name_H-M   'P 1'
#
loop_
_entity.id
_entity.type
_entity.pdbx_description
1 polymer ?
#
loop_
_entity_poly.entity_id
_entity_poly.type
_entity_poly.pdbx_seq_one_letter_code
_entity_poly.pdbx_strand_id
1 'polypeptide(L)'
;MKKSESFYEKIAYLFYAVADADGTVHPDEFAHLHSEINNFWRKTDRAKHEFDTDGGIEVEAIFEWLEDEGYSAEDALGDFKLFAEEHPYFLILRLQN
;
A
#
# COMPACT_ATOMS: atom_id res chain seq x y z
N MET A 1 14.43 -1.36 -18.72
CA MET A 1 13.68 -2.47 -18.10
C MET A 1 12.59 -1.82 -17.27
N LYS A 2 11.30 -1.91 -17.65
CA LYS A 2 10.20 -1.44 -16.79
C LYS A 2 10.28 -2.31 -15.53
N LYS A 3 10.61 -1.71 -14.38
CA LYS A 3 10.56 -2.42 -13.09
C LYS A 3 9.11 -2.86 -12.93
N SER A 4 8.83 -4.14 -12.69
CA SER A 4 7.48 -4.55 -12.31
C SER A 4 7.23 -3.92 -10.94
N GLU A 5 6.43 -2.87 -10.90
CA GLU A 5 5.99 -2.29 -9.63
C GLU A 5 5.17 -3.35 -8.89
N SER A 6 5.49 -3.58 -7.62
CA SER A 6 4.79 -4.62 -6.88
C SER A 6 3.37 -4.15 -6.54
N PHE A 7 2.45 -5.09 -6.40
CA PHE A 7 1.11 -4.77 -5.93
C PHE A 7 1.15 -4.09 -4.55
N TYR A 8 2.04 -4.53 -3.66
CA TYR A 8 2.18 -3.99 -2.31
C TYR A 8 2.75 -2.57 -2.32
N GLU A 9 3.71 -2.28 -3.20
CA GLU A 9 4.21 -0.92 -3.44
C GLU A 9 3.03 0.01 -3.78
N LYS A 10 2.20 -0.35 -4.76
CA LYS A 10 1.08 0.54 -5.15
C LYS A 10 -0.05 0.60 -4.13
N ILE A 11 -0.23 -0.42 -3.29
CA ILE A 11 -1.13 -0.33 -2.14
C ILE A 11 -0.61 0.68 -1.10
N ALA A 12 0.71 0.77 -0.88
CA ALA A 12 1.28 1.80 -0.01
C ALA A 12 0.98 3.22 -0.53
N TYR A 13 1.06 3.44 -1.84
CA TYR A 13 0.69 4.72 -2.47
C TYR A 13 -0.78 5.08 -2.20
N LEU A 14 -1.70 4.10 -2.28
CA LEU A 14 -3.10 4.34 -1.95
C LEU A 14 -3.30 4.72 -0.48
N PHE A 15 -2.65 4.01 0.45
CA PHE A 15 -2.76 4.31 1.87
C PHE A 15 -2.17 5.66 2.22
N TYR A 16 -1.02 5.99 1.63
CA TYR A 16 -0.39 7.29 1.80
C TYR A 16 -1.30 8.42 1.28
N ALA A 17 -1.88 8.26 0.09
CA ALA A 17 -2.82 9.24 -0.46
C ALA A 17 -4.05 9.49 0.42
N VAL A 18 -4.47 8.50 1.22
CA VAL A 18 -5.57 8.66 2.17
C VAL A 18 -5.10 9.39 3.44
N ALA A 19 -3.92 9.07 3.95
CA ALA A 19 -3.36 9.70 5.15
C ALA A 19 -2.99 11.17 4.90
N ASP A 20 -2.32 11.47 3.78
CA ASP A 20 -1.94 12.84 3.40
C ASP A 20 -3.08 13.62 2.72
N ALA A 21 -4.34 13.13 2.78
CA ALA A 21 -5.45 13.77 2.08
C ALA A 21 -5.77 15.19 2.58
N ASP A 22 -5.37 15.53 3.81
CA ASP A 22 -5.44 16.89 4.36
C ASP A 22 -4.10 17.66 4.27
N GLY A 23 -3.09 17.07 3.61
CA GLY A 23 -1.74 17.58 3.45
C GLY A 23 -0.82 17.33 4.63
N THR A 24 -1.19 16.44 5.56
CA THR A 24 -0.29 16.00 6.64
C THR A 24 -0.62 14.59 7.09
N VAL A 25 0.36 13.67 7.03
CA VAL A 25 0.24 12.37 7.69
C VAL A 25 0.32 12.54 9.21
N HIS A 26 -0.76 12.20 9.92
CA HIS A 26 -0.78 12.23 11.37
C HIS A 26 -0.12 10.97 11.94
N PRO A 27 0.64 11.07 13.06
CA PRO A 27 1.34 9.91 13.64
C PRO A 27 0.42 8.71 13.95
N ASP A 28 -0.83 8.97 14.29
CA ASP A 28 -1.82 7.94 14.59
C ASP A 28 -2.24 7.13 13.34
N GLU A 29 -2.13 7.71 12.15
CA GLU A 29 -2.51 7.06 10.89
C GLU A 29 -1.48 6.00 10.49
N PHE A 30 -0.20 6.32 10.59
CA PHE A 30 0.86 5.33 10.36
C PHE A 30 0.87 4.25 11.46
N ALA A 31 0.65 4.63 12.72
CA ALA A 31 0.50 3.66 13.81
C ALA A 31 -0.70 2.71 13.59
N HIS A 32 -1.81 3.22 13.04
CA HIS A 32 -2.97 2.41 12.70
C HIS A 32 -2.66 1.45 11.54
N LEU A 33 -2.00 1.93 10.48
CA LEU A 33 -1.53 1.09 9.38
C LEU A 33 -0.65 -0.06 9.87
N HIS A 34 0.33 0.24 10.73
CA HIS A 34 1.20 -0.78 11.36
C HIS A 34 0.41 -1.82 12.15
N SER A 35 -0.59 -1.37 12.92
CA SER A 35 -1.47 -2.27 13.66
C SER A 35 -2.26 -3.19 12.72
N GLU A 36 -2.86 -2.66 11.66
CA GLU A 36 -3.66 -3.44 10.70
C GLU A 36 -2.82 -4.51 9.99
N ILE A 37 -1.60 -4.15 9.57
CA ILE A 37 -0.66 -5.07 8.94
C ILE A 37 -0.31 -6.23 9.87
N ASN A 38 0.06 -5.93 11.13
CA ASN A 38 0.41 -6.96 12.09
C ASN A 38 -0.79 -7.81 12.55
N ASN A 39 -1.97 -7.20 12.65
CA ASN A 39 -3.14 -7.86 13.22
C ASN A 39 -3.97 -8.66 12.23
N PHE A 40 -4.06 -8.23 10.97
CA PHE A 40 -4.91 -8.87 9.98
C PHE A 40 -4.10 -9.50 8.86
N TRP A 41 -3.15 -8.76 8.29
CA TRP A 41 -2.47 -9.21 7.07
C TRP A 41 -1.46 -10.31 7.39
N ARG A 42 -0.56 -10.10 8.37
CA ARG A 42 0.38 -11.12 8.83
C ARG A 42 -0.30 -12.39 9.38
N LYS A 43 -1.48 -12.25 10.00
CA LYS A 43 -2.25 -13.42 10.50
C LYS A 43 -2.86 -14.22 9.35
N THR A 44 -3.27 -13.55 8.28
CA THR A 44 -3.87 -14.19 7.10
C THR A 44 -2.79 -14.84 6.22
N ASP A 45 -1.62 -14.21 6.08
CA ASP A 45 -0.51 -14.73 5.26
C ASP A 45 0.22 -15.92 5.89
N ARG A 46 0.25 -16.04 7.23
CA ARG A 46 0.80 -17.24 7.89
C ARG A 46 0.11 -18.55 7.48
N ALA A 47 -1.09 -18.51 6.90
CA ALA A 47 -1.77 -19.68 6.38
C ALA A 47 -1.28 -20.11 4.97
N LYS A 48 -0.52 -19.27 4.26
CA LYS A 48 -0.03 -19.52 2.89
C LYS A 48 1.43 -19.07 2.74
N HIS A 49 2.35 -20.03 2.90
CA HIS A 49 3.74 -20.03 2.44
C HIS A 49 4.78 -19.20 3.23
N GLU A 50 5.72 -19.91 3.84
CA GLU A 50 6.82 -19.43 4.70
C GLU A 50 7.93 -18.60 4.01
N PHE A 51 7.76 -18.18 2.76
CA PHE A 51 8.83 -17.52 2.00
C PHE A 51 8.38 -16.34 1.13
N ASP A 52 7.13 -15.90 1.22
CA ASP A 52 6.75 -14.63 0.58
C ASP A 52 7.20 -13.50 1.51
N THR A 53 8.10 -12.66 1.01
CA THR A 53 8.51 -11.40 1.64
C THR A 53 7.25 -10.69 2.10
N ASP A 54 7.11 -10.51 3.42
CA ASP A 54 5.88 -10.05 4.08
C ASP A 54 5.39 -8.76 3.40
N GLY A 55 4.36 -8.85 2.55
CA GLY A 55 3.88 -7.72 1.76
C GLY A 55 3.46 -6.53 2.62
N GLY A 56 3.12 -6.79 3.89
CA GLY A 56 2.93 -5.74 4.88
C GLY A 56 4.21 -4.95 5.19
N ILE A 57 5.36 -5.60 5.29
CA ILE A 57 6.66 -4.92 5.48
C ILE A 57 6.97 -4.02 4.28
N GLU A 58 6.69 -4.48 3.06
CA GLU A 58 6.89 -3.66 1.87
C GLU A 58 5.96 -2.43 1.86
N VAL A 59 4.70 -2.60 2.25
CA VAL A 59 3.76 -1.47 2.39
C VAL A 59 4.29 -0.43 3.38
N GLU A 60 4.75 -0.84 4.56
CA GLU A 60 5.29 0.07 5.58
C GLU A 60 6.52 0.81 5.07
N ALA A 61 7.47 0.09 4.46
CA ALA A 61 8.71 0.68 3.97
C ALA A 61 8.48 1.70 2.84
N ILE A 62 7.56 1.42 1.92
CA ILE A 62 7.23 2.36 0.84
C ILE A 62 6.43 3.54 1.39
N PHE A 63 5.53 3.33 2.33
CA PHE A 63 4.80 4.43 2.97
C PHE A 63 5.76 5.41 3.67
N GLU A 64 6.68 4.90 4.50
CA GLU A 64 7.70 5.74 5.16
C GLU A 64 8.55 6.50 4.14
N TRP A 65 8.94 5.85 3.05
CA TRP A 65 9.69 6.50 1.98
C TRP A 65 8.91 7.64 1.29
N LEU A 66 7.61 7.48 1.06
CA LEU A 66 6.76 8.53 0.48
C LEU A 66 6.68 9.76 1.40
N GLU A 67 6.53 9.55 2.70
CA GLU A 67 6.55 10.62 3.71
C GLU A 67 7.90 11.33 3.74
N ASP A 68 9.00 10.57 3.79
CA ASP A 68 10.36 11.11 3.85
C ASP A 68 10.72 11.97 2.62
N GLU A 69 10.21 11.60 1.44
CA GLU A 69 10.40 12.35 0.20
C GLU A 69 9.41 13.53 0.04
N GLY A 70 8.43 13.67 0.94
CA GLY A 70 7.39 14.70 0.85
C GLY A 70 6.50 14.53 -0.38
N TYR A 71 6.16 13.29 -0.72
CA TYR A 71 5.25 12.99 -1.82
C TYR A 71 3.86 13.58 -1.53
N SER A 72 3.14 14.02 -2.56
CA SER A 72 1.78 14.55 -2.35
C SER A 72 0.73 13.45 -2.42
N ALA A 73 -0.38 13.60 -1.68
CA ALA A 73 -1.55 12.74 -1.82
C ALA A 73 -2.07 12.65 -3.27
N GLU A 74 -2.07 13.76 -4.02
CA GLU A 74 -2.52 13.77 -5.42
C GLU A 74 -1.62 12.93 -6.32
N ASP A 75 -0.31 13.06 -6.19
CA ASP A 75 0.65 12.28 -6.98
C ASP A 75 0.56 10.80 -6.61
N ALA A 76 0.47 10.48 -5.31
CA ALA A 76 0.36 9.11 -4.82
C ALA A 76 -0.89 8.42 -5.37
N LEU A 77 -2.03 9.12 -5.36
CA LEU A 77 -3.27 8.64 -5.94
C LEU A 77 -3.19 8.50 -7.46
N GLY A 78 -2.50 9.42 -8.14
CA GLY A 78 -2.25 9.38 -9.58
C GLY A 78 -1.50 8.12 -9.99
N ASP A 79 -0.40 7.83 -9.30
CA ASP A 79 0.43 6.64 -9.54
C ASP A 79 -0.33 5.34 -9.26
N PHE A 80 -1.12 5.30 -8.18
CA PHE A 80 -1.99 4.15 -7.90
C PHE A 80 -3.04 3.95 -9.00
N LYS A 81 -3.69 5.04 -9.47
CA LYS A 81 -4.69 4.96 -10.54
C LYS A 81 -4.11 4.44 -11.84
N LEU A 82 -2.91 4.89 -12.21
CA LEU A 82 -2.23 4.40 -13.41
C LEU A 82 -1.97 2.89 -13.30
N PHE A 83 -1.46 2.43 -12.15
CA PHE A 83 -1.30 0.99 -11.90
C PHE A 83 -2.62 0.22 -11.96
N ALA A 84 -3.68 0.76 -11.34
CA ALA A 84 -5.01 0.18 -11.34
C ALA A 84 -5.59 0.00 -12.77
N GLU A 85 -5.36 0.98 -13.63
CA GLU A 85 -5.78 0.97 -15.05
C GLU A 85 -4.94 -0.03 -15.87
N GLU A 86 -3.63 -0.12 -15.62
CA GLU A 86 -2.76 -1.10 -16.29
C GLU A 86 -3.01 -2.54 -15.80
N HIS A 87 -3.53 -2.72 -14.57
CA HIS A 87 -3.72 -4.02 -13.93
C HIS A 87 -5.15 -4.25 -13.37
N PRO A 88 -6.19 -4.21 -14.20
CA PRO A 88 -7.59 -4.25 -13.75
C PRO A 88 -7.96 -5.56 -13.03
N TYR A 89 -7.27 -6.68 -13.30
CA TYR A 89 -7.54 -7.97 -12.67
C TYR A 89 -7.31 -7.98 -11.15
N PHE A 90 -6.44 -7.12 -10.62
CA PHE A 90 -6.23 -7.01 -9.17
C PHE A 90 -7.43 -6.36 -8.47
N LEU A 91 -8.19 -5.51 -9.17
CA LEU A 91 -9.32 -4.76 -8.61
C LEU A 91 -10.67 -5.46 -8.84
N ILE A 92 -10.80 -6.24 -9.90
CA ILE A 92 -12.08 -6.87 -10.29
C ILE A 92 -12.40 -8.12 -9.43
N LEU A 93 -11.41 -8.80 -8.84
CA LEU A 93 -11.61 -10.07 -8.13
C LEU A 93 -12.25 -10.00 -6.73
N ARG A 94 -12.62 -8.80 -6.22
CA ARG A 94 -13.21 -8.64 -4.87
C ARG A 94 -14.63 -8.06 -4.84
N LEU A 95 -15.20 -7.63 -5.96
CA LEU A 95 -16.55 -7.03 -6.02
C LEU A 95 -17.68 -8.02 -6.40
N GLN A 96 -17.41 -9.33 -6.36
CA GLN A 96 -18.38 -10.38 -6.73
C GLN A 96 -18.81 -11.30 -5.57
N ASN A 97 -18.52 -10.96 -4.32
CA ASN A 97 -19.06 -11.68 -3.14
C ASN A 97 -19.83 -10.74 -2.22
#